data_AF-A0A9D5ER22-F1
#
_entry.id   AF-A0A9D5ER22-F1
#
_cell.length_a   1.000
_cell.length_b   1.000
_cell.length_c   1.000
_cell.angle_alpha   90.00
_cell.angle_beta   90.00
_cell.angle_gamma   90.00
#
_symmetry.space_group_name_H-M   'P 1'
#
loop_
_entity.id
_entity.type
_entity.pdbx_description
1 polymer ?
#
loop_
_entity_poly.entity_id
_entity_poly.type
_entity_poly.pdbx_seq_one_letter_code
_entity_poly.pdbx_strand_id
1 'polypeptide(L)'
;MLLTYLDHAERHYCGPDGQLTREVEQVKTVSHVVRELYGNTPAASFGPLALKAVQQQFIGKGWCRRSVNQQTERVRRIFKWAASEELVPTAVYTGLTTLSGLKRGRTPARETEPVGPVDDATVDATIEHLNRHVIGLIQFQRLTGCRPGEASSIRRCDIDMGGVTWVYRPSHHKNSHRGKSRTIWFFRRVDDGRLLE
;
A
#
# COMPACT_ATOMS: atom_id res chain seq x y z
N MET A 1 21.94 3.34 13.00
CA MET A 1 20.99 3.99 12.05
C MET A 1 19.76 3.15 11.73
N LEU A 2 19.85 1.85 11.37
CA LEU A 2 18.65 1.08 10.97
C LEU A 2 17.63 0.93 12.10
N LEU A 3 18.10 0.61 13.32
CA LEU A 3 17.25 0.56 14.52
C LEU A 3 16.65 1.93 14.83
N THR A 4 17.47 2.98 14.81
CA THR A 4 17.02 4.36 15.03
C THR A 4 15.96 4.81 14.00
N TYR A 5 16.11 4.39 12.74
CA TYR A 5 15.09 4.65 11.72
C TYR A 5 13.81 3.84 11.97
N LEU A 6 13.89 2.62 12.49
CA LEU A 6 12.71 1.85 12.88
C LEU A 6 11.93 2.55 13.99
N ASP A 7 12.62 3.06 15.02
CA ASP A 7 11.99 3.86 16.08
C ASP A 7 11.32 5.12 15.52
N HIS A 8 11.99 5.81 14.59
CA HIS A 8 11.40 6.95 13.87
C HIS A 8 10.18 6.52 13.05
N ALA A 9 10.28 5.42 12.31
CA ALA A 9 9.22 4.90 11.45
C ALA A 9 7.96 4.53 12.24
N GLU A 10 8.11 3.95 13.43
CA GLU A 10 6.98 3.61 14.31
C GLU A 10 6.26 4.86 14.84
N ARG A 11 6.99 5.95 15.08
CA ARG A 11 6.40 7.24 15.48
C ARG A 11 5.80 8.03 14.31
N HIS A 12 6.40 7.90 13.11
CA HIS A 12 6.03 8.70 11.95
C HIS A 12 4.92 8.06 11.10
N TYR A 13 4.97 6.74 10.91
CA TYR A 13 4.03 6.00 10.07
C TYR A 13 2.86 5.42 10.86
N CYS A 14 2.18 6.28 11.61
CA CYS A 14 0.95 5.98 12.33
C CYS A 14 -0.26 6.65 11.65
N GLY A 15 -1.41 5.98 11.67
CA GLY A 15 -2.69 6.56 11.26
C GLY A 15 -3.23 7.56 12.29
N PRO A 16 -4.31 8.29 11.95
CA PRO A 16 -5.01 9.17 12.90
C PRO A 16 -5.56 8.44 14.14
N ASP A 17 -5.76 7.14 14.03
CA ASP A 17 -6.19 6.21 15.08
C ASP A 17 -5.02 5.69 15.95
N GLY A 18 -3.79 6.15 15.70
CA GLY A 18 -2.58 5.70 16.38
C GLY A 18 -2.07 4.33 15.92
N GLN A 19 -2.74 3.66 14.97
CA GLN A 19 -2.32 2.35 14.48
C GLN A 19 -1.15 2.49 13.51
N LEU A 20 -0.19 1.58 13.59
CA LEU A 20 0.93 1.55 12.66
C LEU A 20 0.45 1.21 11.25
N THR A 21 0.92 1.96 10.27
CA THR A 21 0.66 1.63 8.87
C THR A 21 1.55 0.48 8.41
N ARG A 22 1.13 -0.20 7.34
CA ARG A 22 1.93 -1.24 6.67
C ARG A 22 3.34 -0.78 6.25
N GLU A 23 3.59 0.53 6.16
CA GLU A 23 4.92 1.02 5.80
C GLU A 23 5.98 0.61 6.85
N VAL A 24 5.62 0.51 8.14
CA VAL A 24 6.53 0.00 9.19
C VAL A 24 6.97 -1.43 8.90
N GLU A 25 6.04 -2.31 8.50
CA GLU A 25 6.36 -3.69 8.11
C GLU A 25 7.28 -3.74 6.89
N GLN A 26 7.07 -2.85 5.92
CA GLN A 26 7.93 -2.74 4.74
C GLN A 26 9.33 -2.28 5.13
N VAL A 27 9.45 -1.31 6.04
CA VAL A 27 10.72 -0.85 6.59
C VAL A 27 11.44 -1.98 7.32
N LYS A 28 10.74 -2.76 8.16
CA LYS A 28 11.29 -3.95 8.83
C LYS A 28 11.83 -4.97 7.80
N THR A 29 11.06 -5.21 6.74
CA THR A 29 11.44 -6.14 5.67
C THR A 29 12.73 -5.71 4.96
N VAL A 30 12.84 -4.44 4.55
CA VAL A 30 14.06 -3.97 3.85
C VAL A 30 15.24 -3.85 4.80
N SER A 31 15.02 -3.41 6.04
CA SER A 31 16.08 -3.33 7.06
C SER A 31 16.66 -4.69 7.39
N HIS A 32 15.84 -5.75 7.39
CA HIS A 32 16.33 -7.12 7.57
C HIS A 32 17.32 -7.52 6.48
N VAL A 33 16.98 -7.27 5.20
CA VAL A 33 17.85 -7.59 4.06
C VAL A 33 19.14 -6.77 4.08
N VAL A 34 19.06 -5.47 4.38
CA VAL A 34 20.26 -4.63 4.50
C VAL A 34 21.16 -5.11 5.64
N ARG A 35 20.58 -5.47 6.80
CA ARG A 35 21.32 -6.00 7.95
C ARG A 35 21.97 -7.35 7.64
N GLU A 36 21.27 -8.24 6.94
CA GLU A 36 21.79 -9.56 6.55
C GLU A 36 23.05 -9.44 5.70
N LEU A 37 23.07 -8.51 4.74
CA LEU A 37 24.21 -8.34 3.82
C LEU A 37 25.32 -7.42 4.35
N TYR A 38 24.94 -6.36 5.08
CA TYR A 38 25.83 -5.24 5.41
C TYR A 38 25.72 -4.78 6.87
N GLY A 39 25.19 -5.61 7.77
CA GLY A 39 24.99 -5.25 9.19
C GLY A 39 26.27 -4.91 9.95
N ASN A 40 27.42 -5.45 9.53
CA ASN A 40 28.73 -5.18 10.10
C ASN A 40 29.53 -4.12 9.32
N THR A 41 28.96 -3.55 8.26
CA THR A 41 29.61 -2.50 7.47
C THR A 41 29.25 -1.13 8.04
N PRO A 42 30.24 -0.23 8.26
CA PRO A 42 29.93 1.15 8.62
C PRO A 42 28.98 1.79 7.62
N ALA A 43 27.94 2.46 8.10
CA ALA A 43 26.92 3.03 7.22
C ALA A 43 27.50 4.09 6.24
N ALA A 44 28.57 4.78 6.64
CA ALA A 44 29.32 5.70 5.78
C ALA A 44 29.98 5.03 4.57
N SER A 45 30.22 3.72 4.64
CA SER A 45 30.82 2.91 3.56
C SER A 45 29.76 2.22 2.69
N PHE A 46 28.47 2.40 2.98
CA PHE A 46 27.39 1.80 2.20
C PHE A 46 27.16 2.58 0.89
N GLY A 47 27.80 2.12 -0.19
CA GLY A 47 27.74 2.77 -1.50
C GLY A 47 26.72 2.18 -2.50
N PRO A 48 26.70 2.69 -3.75
CA PRO A 48 25.77 2.25 -4.79
C PRO A 48 25.87 0.75 -5.13
N LEU A 49 27.07 0.17 -5.05
CA LEU A 49 27.28 -1.26 -5.27
C LEU A 49 26.65 -2.11 -4.16
N ALA A 50 26.69 -1.65 -2.90
CA ALA A 50 26.01 -2.32 -1.81
C ALA A 50 24.48 -2.29 -1.99
N LEU A 51 23.94 -1.14 -2.41
CA LEU A 51 22.52 -1.04 -2.75
C LEU A 51 22.15 -1.93 -3.95
N LYS A 52 23.03 -2.05 -4.95
CA LYS A 52 22.83 -2.97 -6.08
C LYS A 52 22.79 -4.42 -5.61
N ALA A 53 23.63 -4.83 -4.66
CA ALA A 53 23.60 -6.17 -4.08
C ALA A 53 22.29 -6.43 -3.31
N VAL A 54 21.82 -5.45 -2.52
CA VAL A 54 20.49 -5.50 -1.87
C VAL A 54 19.37 -5.65 -2.90
N GLN A 55 19.44 -4.90 -4.01
CA GLN A 55 18.50 -5.02 -5.12
C GLN A 55 18.52 -6.42 -5.75
N GLN A 56 19.70 -7.04 -5.91
CA GLN A 56 19.81 -8.43 -6.38
C GLN A 56 19.19 -9.42 -5.39
N GLN A 57 19.35 -9.21 -4.07
CA GLN A 57 18.72 -10.06 -3.07
C GLN A 57 17.18 -9.99 -3.13
N PHE A 58 16.60 -8.83 -3.43
CA PHE A 58 15.16 -8.71 -3.67
C PHE A 58 14.71 -9.50 -4.92
N ILE A 59 15.52 -9.50 -5.99
CA ILE A 59 15.27 -10.32 -7.19
C ILE A 59 15.35 -11.81 -6.83
N GLY A 60 16.38 -12.22 -6.10
CA GLY A 60 16.57 -13.61 -5.65
C GLY A 60 15.43 -14.13 -4.78
N LYS A 61 14.77 -13.25 -4.01
CA LYS A 61 13.52 -13.57 -3.27
C LYS A 61 12.27 -13.67 -4.17
N GLY A 62 12.40 -13.56 -5.49
CA GLY A 62 11.30 -13.71 -6.44
C GLY A 62 10.37 -12.49 -6.54
N TRP A 63 10.78 -11.32 -6.05
CA TRP A 63 9.94 -10.13 -6.09
C TRP A 63 9.79 -9.59 -7.51
N CYS A 64 8.62 -9.00 -7.80
CA CYS A 64 8.43 -8.37 -9.10
C CYS A 64 9.20 -7.05 -9.20
N ARG A 65 9.55 -6.65 -10.42
CA ARG A 65 10.32 -5.43 -10.70
C ARG A 65 9.76 -4.19 -9.99
N ARG A 66 8.43 -4.02 -9.97
CA ARG A 66 7.76 -2.91 -9.29
C ARG A 66 8.03 -2.93 -7.79
N SER A 67 7.89 -4.09 -7.13
CA SER A 67 8.22 -4.24 -5.72
C SER A 67 9.70 -4.02 -5.47
N VAL A 68 10.60 -4.60 -6.26
CA VAL A 68 12.06 -4.39 -6.10
C VAL A 68 12.42 -2.90 -6.14
N ASN A 69 11.86 -2.14 -7.09
CA ASN A 69 12.09 -0.69 -7.16
C ASN A 69 11.52 0.05 -5.94
N GLN A 70 10.30 -0.27 -5.50
CA GLN A 70 9.70 0.34 -4.30
C GLN A 70 10.55 0.09 -3.05
N GLN A 71 11.11 -1.12 -2.92
CA GLN A 71 11.91 -1.51 -1.76
C GLN A 71 13.30 -0.88 -1.81
N THR A 72 13.89 -0.76 -3.01
CA THR A 72 15.13 0.01 -3.24
C THR A 72 14.93 1.48 -2.83
N GLU A 73 13.80 2.09 -3.18
CA GLU A 73 13.47 3.46 -2.76
C GLU A 73 13.23 3.58 -1.25
N ARG A 74 12.70 2.55 -0.59
CA ARG A 74 12.62 2.55 0.88
C ARG A 74 14.00 2.55 1.52
N VAL A 75 14.94 1.74 1.02
CA VAL A 75 16.33 1.79 1.50
C VAL A 75 16.91 3.20 1.32
N ARG A 76 16.70 3.84 0.16
CA ARG A 76 17.13 5.23 -0.04
C ARG A 76 16.50 6.20 0.95
N ARG A 77 15.22 6.04 1.28
CA ARG A 77 14.54 6.89 2.26
C ARG A 77 15.13 6.76 3.64
N ILE A 78 15.56 5.56 4.05
CA ILE A 78 16.29 5.33 5.31
C ILE A 78 17.59 6.15 5.31
N PHE A 79 18.39 6.06 4.25
CA PHE A 79 19.65 6.80 4.14
C PHE A 79 19.45 8.31 3.99
N LYS A 80 18.37 8.75 3.33
CA LYS A 80 17.99 10.16 3.26
C LYS A 80 17.73 10.71 4.65
N TRP A 81 16.90 10.02 5.43
CA TRP A 81 16.64 10.38 6.83
C TRP A 81 17.92 10.38 7.65
N ALA A 82 18.73 9.32 7.54
CA ALA A 82 19.99 9.23 8.29
C ALA A 82 20.96 10.38 7.96
N ALA A 83 20.98 10.86 6.72
CA ALA A 83 21.76 12.03 6.34
C ALA A 83 21.18 13.33 6.94
N SER A 84 19.85 13.47 7.01
CA SER A 84 19.19 14.62 7.66
C SER A 84 19.38 14.65 9.17
N GLU A 85 19.56 13.50 9.81
CA GLU A 85 19.88 13.37 11.24
C GLU A 85 21.39 13.33 11.51
N GLU A 86 22.23 13.64 10.51
CA GLU A 86 23.70 13.65 10.61
C GLU A 86 24.34 12.30 11.02
N LEU A 87 23.61 11.19 10.91
CA LEU A 87 24.10 9.84 11.21
C LEU A 87 25.02 9.28 10.12
N VAL A 88 24.92 9.82 8.90
CA VAL A 88 25.80 9.50 7.77
C VAL A 88 26.09 10.77 6.96
N PRO A 89 27.23 10.86 6.27
CA PRO A 89 27.49 11.97 5.36
C PRO A 89 26.44 12.05 4.24
N THR A 90 26.04 13.27 3.85
CA THR A 90 25.13 13.52 2.73
C THR A 90 25.59 12.85 1.43
N ALA A 91 26.91 12.74 1.23
CA ALA A 91 27.52 12.05 0.10
C ALA A 91 27.10 10.58 -0.05
N VAL A 92 26.75 9.90 1.06
CA VAL A 92 26.26 8.53 1.03
C VAL A 92 24.90 8.48 0.32
N TYR A 93 23.94 9.28 0.78
CA TYR A 93 22.62 9.34 0.17
C TYR A 93 22.67 9.78 -1.31
N THR A 94 23.45 10.80 -1.64
CA THR A 94 23.60 11.25 -3.03
C THR A 94 24.27 10.19 -3.91
N GLY A 95 25.23 9.43 -3.37
CA GLY A 95 25.76 8.25 -4.04
C GLY A 95 24.65 7.24 -4.34
N LEU A 96 23.82 6.89 -3.37
CA LEU A 96 22.75 5.89 -3.55
C LEU A 96 21.72 6.25 -4.62
N THR A 97 21.48 7.54 -4.89
CA THR A 97 20.54 7.96 -5.95
C THR A 97 21.08 7.74 -7.37
N THR A 98 22.40 7.55 -7.53
CA THR A 98 23.03 7.28 -8.83
C THR A 98 22.62 5.92 -9.41
N LEU A 99 22.25 4.95 -8.56
CA LEU A 99 21.75 3.66 -9.03
C LEU A 99 20.39 3.87 -9.72
N SER A 100 20.19 3.40 -10.94
CA SER A 100 18.88 3.50 -11.58
C SER A 100 17.94 2.39 -11.09
N GLY A 101 16.64 2.66 -11.08
CA GLY A 101 15.64 1.60 -10.87
C GLY A 101 15.67 0.58 -12.02
N LEU A 102 15.25 -0.65 -11.72
CA LEU A 102 15.14 -1.71 -12.72
C LEU A 102 14.16 -1.31 -13.84
N LYS A 103 14.63 -1.44 -15.09
CA LYS A 103 13.85 -1.14 -16.30
C LYS A 103 13.09 -2.39 -16.78
N ARG A 104 11.90 -2.18 -17.33
CA ARG A 104 11.04 -3.27 -17.83
C ARG A 104 11.76 -4.09 -18.90
N GLY A 105 11.75 -5.41 -18.77
CA GLY A 105 12.34 -6.34 -19.75
C GLY A 105 13.86 -6.23 -19.91
N ARG A 106 14.56 -5.56 -19.00
CA ARG A 106 16.02 -5.35 -19.05
C ARG A 106 16.74 -6.08 -17.89
N THR A 107 16.00 -6.85 -17.10
CA THR A 107 16.45 -7.42 -15.83
C THR A 107 15.75 -8.76 -15.58
N PRO A 108 16.33 -9.68 -14.79
CA PRO A 108 15.71 -10.97 -14.46
C PRO A 108 14.54 -10.86 -13.45
N ALA A 109 14.25 -9.68 -12.92
CA ALA A 109 13.12 -9.48 -12.01
C ALA A 109 11.79 -9.82 -12.69
N ARG A 110 10.91 -10.54 -11.99
CA ARG A 110 9.60 -10.96 -12.49
C ARG A 110 8.77 -9.74 -12.93
N GLU A 111 8.21 -9.79 -14.13
CA GLU A 111 7.18 -8.86 -14.56
C GLU A 111 5.79 -9.38 -14.16
N THR A 112 4.87 -8.46 -13.95
CA THR A 112 3.49 -8.79 -13.56
C THR A 112 2.56 -8.00 -14.46
N GLU A 113 1.55 -8.66 -14.99
CA GLU A 113 0.49 -7.98 -15.72
C GLU A 113 -0.33 -7.08 -14.79
N PRO A 114 -1.00 -6.06 -15.34
CA PRO A 114 -2.00 -5.31 -14.60
C PRO A 114 -3.08 -6.23 -14.01
N VAL A 115 -3.53 -5.92 -12.79
CA VAL A 115 -4.67 -6.63 -12.20
C VAL A 115 -5.94 -6.10 -12.87
N GLY A 116 -6.63 -6.98 -13.61
CA GLY A 116 -7.90 -6.68 -14.27
C GLY A 116 -9.12 -6.93 -13.36
N PRO A 117 -10.32 -6.49 -13.80
CA PRO A 117 -11.56 -6.88 -13.16
C PRO A 117 -11.83 -8.38 -13.33
N VAL A 118 -12.54 -8.96 -12.37
CA VAL A 118 -13.13 -10.31 -12.50
C VAL A 118 -14.41 -10.19 -13.32
N ASP A 119 -14.71 -11.18 -14.17
CA ASP A 119 -15.94 -11.19 -14.95
C ASP A 119 -17.18 -11.39 -14.07
N ASP A 120 -18.32 -10.85 -14.54
CA ASP A 120 -19.56 -10.85 -13.77
C ASP A 120 -20.09 -12.27 -13.48
N ALA A 121 -19.92 -13.22 -14.41
CA ALA A 121 -20.39 -14.59 -14.21
C ALA A 121 -19.64 -15.30 -13.08
N THR A 122 -18.33 -15.11 -12.98
CA THR A 122 -17.53 -15.61 -11.86
C THR A 122 -17.94 -14.97 -10.53
N VAL A 123 -18.24 -13.67 -10.53
CA VAL A 123 -18.73 -12.98 -9.32
C VAL A 123 -20.08 -13.54 -8.89
N ASP A 124 -21.01 -13.70 -9.83
CA ASP A 124 -22.36 -14.19 -9.57
C ASP A 124 -22.36 -15.64 -9.07
N ALA A 125 -21.52 -16.52 -9.64
CA ALA A 125 -21.31 -17.88 -9.15
C ALA A 125 -20.68 -17.91 -7.74
N THR A 126 -19.80 -16.95 -7.43
CA THR A 126 -19.19 -16.85 -6.09
C THR A 126 -20.21 -16.40 -5.04
N ILE A 127 -21.15 -15.52 -5.41
CA ILE A 127 -22.18 -14.97 -4.49
C ILE A 127 -23.00 -16.06 -3.81
N GLU A 128 -23.28 -17.18 -4.48
CA GLU A 128 -24.07 -18.31 -3.95
C GLU A 128 -23.44 -18.98 -2.72
N HIS A 129 -22.12 -18.83 -2.55
CA HIS A 129 -21.37 -19.44 -1.45
C HIS A 129 -21.07 -18.46 -0.30
N LEU A 130 -21.52 -17.21 -0.41
CA LEU A 130 -21.18 -16.15 0.53
C LEU A 130 -22.32 -15.84 1.50
N ASN A 131 -21.96 -15.36 2.69
CA ASN A 131 -22.98 -14.84 3.61
C ASN A 131 -23.49 -13.47 3.15
N ARG A 132 -24.69 -13.09 3.63
CA ARG A 132 -25.36 -11.82 3.29
C ARG A 132 -24.48 -10.56 3.47
N HIS A 133 -23.54 -10.57 4.41
CA HIS A 133 -22.69 -9.40 4.68
C HIS A 133 -21.64 -9.21 3.59
N VAL A 134 -20.99 -10.28 3.16
CA VAL A 134 -20.01 -10.23 2.06
C VAL A 134 -20.71 -9.96 0.73
N ILE A 135 -21.90 -10.54 0.51
CA ILE A 135 -22.73 -10.24 -0.67
C ILE A 135 -23.04 -8.73 -0.73
N GLY A 136 -23.50 -8.14 0.37
CA GLY A 136 -23.78 -6.71 0.45
C GLY A 136 -22.54 -5.85 0.18
N LEU A 137 -21.37 -6.27 0.66
CA LEU A 137 -20.10 -5.58 0.39
C LEU A 137 -19.75 -5.59 -1.11
N ILE A 138 -19.83 -6.76 -1.76
CA ILE A 138 -19.55 -6.91 -3.19
C ILE A 138 -20.52 -6.06 -4.01
N GLN A 139 -21.81 -6.14 -3.73
CA GLN A 139 -22.84 -5.37 -4.44
C GLN A 139 -22.62 -3.87 -4.27
N PHE A 140 -22.34 -3.40 -3.04
CA PHE A 140 -22.07 -2.00 -2.77
C PHE A 140 -20.81 -1.51 -3.49
N GLN A 141 -19.74 -2.30 -3.52
CA GLN A 141 -18.51 -1.97 -4.22
C GLN A 141 -18.70 -1.94 -5.75
N ARG A 142 -19.43 -2.89 -6.32
CA ARG A 142 -19.79 -2.89 -7.76
C ARG A 142 -20.61 -1.66 -8.13
N LEU A 143 -21.59 -1.30 -7.31
CA LEU A 143 -22.46 -0.15 -7.57
C LEU A 143 -21.72 1.19 -7.51
N THR A 144 -20.76 1.33 -6.59
CA THR A 144 -20.17 2.63 -6.25
C THR A 144 -18.72 2.82 -6.69
N GLY A 145 -18.01 1.74 -7.02
CA GLY A 145 -16.57 1.76 -7.24
C GLY A 145 -15.77 2.22 -6.01
N CYS A 146 -16.34 2.18 -4.81
CA CYS A 146 -15.63 2.57 -3.60
C CYS A 146 -14.56 1.56 -3.21
N ARG A 147 -13.57 2.01 -2.42
CA ARG A 147 -12.50 1.12 -1.96
C ARG A 147 -13.06 0.10 -0.97
N PRO A 148 -12.49 -1.11 -0.88
CA PRO A 148 -12.88 -2.09 0.14
C PRO A 148 -12.89 -1.52 1.56
N GLY A 149 -11.87 -0.74 1.94
CA GLY A 149 -11.86 -0.09 3.26
C GLY A 149 -12.97 0.95 3.46
N GLU A 150 -13.41 1.64 2.39
CA GLU A 150 -14.56 2.58 2.44
C GLU A 150 -15.87 1.78 2.64
N ALA A 151 -16.02 0.67 1.91
CA ALA A 151 -17.18 -0.21 2.01
C ALA A 151 -17.29 -0.93 3.37
N SER A 152 -16.17 -1.40 3.92
CA SER A 152 -16.15 -2.14 5.19
C SER A 152 -16.31 -1.24 6.42
N SER A 153 -16.09 0.07 6.30
CA SER A 153 -16.18 1.03 7.42
C SER A 153 -17.51 1.77 7.49
N ILE A 154 -18.43 1.55 6.53
CA ILE A 154 -19.71 2.23 6.47
C ILE A 154 -20.60 1.83 7.66
N ARG A 155 -21.22 2.81 8.32
CA ARG A 155 -22.26 2.59 9.33
C ARG A 155 -23.54 3.26 8.87
N ARG A 156 -24.69 2.76 9.34
CA ARG A 156 -25.99 3.36 9.00
C ARG A 156 -26.07 4.84 9.34
N CYS A 157 -25.47 5.27 10.46
CA CYS A 157 -25.43 6.67 10.87
C CYS A 157 -24.54 7.56 10.00
N ASP A 158 -23.68 6.99 9.15
CA ASP A 158 -22.84 7.74 8.22
C ASP A 158 -23.55 8.01 6.88
N ILE A 159 -24.78 7.51 6.70
CA ILE A 159 -25.54 7.60 5.46
C ILE A 159 -26.64 8.65 5.62
N ASP A 160 -26.56 9.70 4.81
CA ASP A 160 -27.67 10.62 4.60
C ASP A 160 -28.69 9.96 3.66
N MET A 161 -29.85 9.59 4.21
CA MET A 161 -30.94 8.92 3.50
C MET A 161 -32.14 9.85 3.28
N GLY A 162 -31.97 11.17 3.45
CA GLY A 162 -33.07 12.14 3.36
C GLY A 162 -33.61 12.36 1.94
N GLY A 163 -32.84 11.97 0.91
CA GLY A 163 -33.21 12.13 -0.50
C GLY A 163 -33.38 10.80 -1.24
N VAL A 164 -33.75 10.91 -2.52
CA VAL A 164 -33.83 9.76 -3.46
C VAL A 164 -32.46 9.10 -3.64
N THR A 165 -31.41 9.93 -3.68
CA THR A 165 -30.01 9.48 -3.66
C THR A 165 -29.48 9.56 -2.24
N TRP A 166 -28.94 8.46 -1.76
CA TRP A 166 -28.28 8.37 -0.46
C TRP A 166 -26.82 8.78 -0.58
N VAL A 167 -26.30 9.39 0.48
CA VAL A 167 -24.97 9.99 0.48
C VAL A 167 -24.15 9.44 1.64
N TYR A 168 -23.00 8.85 1.33
CA TYR A 168 -22.01 8.45 2.32
C TYR A 168 -20.74 9.29 2.16
N ARG A 169 -20.29 9.91 3.25
CA ARG A 169 -19.05 10.68 3.33
C ARG A 169 -18.12 10.00 4.34
N PRO A 170 -17.22 9.10 3.92
CA PRO A 170 -16.28 8.46 4.83
C PRO A 170 -15.49 9.50 5.63
N SER A 171 -15.46 9.36 6.95
CA SER A 171 -14.65 10.23 7.82
C SER A 171 -13.16 10.11 7.51
N HIS A 172 -12.73 8.93 7.06
CA HIS A 172 -11.37 8.63 6.65
C HIS A 172 -11.36 7.92 5.29
N HIS A 173 -10.44 8.33 4.41
CA HIS A 173 -10.23 7.66 3.12
C HIS A 173 -8.78 7.82 2.68
N LYS A 174 -8.34 7.02 1.70
CA LYS A 174 -6.93 6.93 1.27
C LYS A 174 -6.23 8.26 0.97
N ASN A 175 -6.99 9.29 0.59
CA ASN A 175 -6.46 10.59 0.20
C ASN A 175 -6.83 11.73 1.17
N SER A 176 -7.38 11.42 2.37
CA SER A 176 -7.77 12.43 3.35
C SER A 176 -6.58 13.26 3.81
N HIS A 177 -5.42 12.62 4.02
CA HIS A 177 -4.15 13.27 4.36
C HIS A 177 -3.66 14.30 3.31
N ARG A 178 -4.26 14.31 2.11
CA ARG A 178 -3.99 15.28 1.04
C ARG A 178 -5.02 16.40 0.98
N GLY A 179 -5.88 16.52 1.99
CA GLY A 179 -6.96 17.51 2.05
C GLY A 179 -8.09 17.29 1.02
N LYS A 180 -8.17 16.10 0.41
CA LYS A 180 -9.23 15.80 -0.57
C LYS A 180 -10.48 15.35 0.16
N SER A 181 -11.66 15.76 -0.32
CA SER A 181 -12.94 15.22 0.12
C SER A 181 -13.29 13.92 -0.63
N ARG A 182 -14.19 13.12 -0.05
CA ARG A 182 -14.73 11.90 -0.65
C ARG A 182 -16.22 11.80 -0.37
N THR A 183 -17.00 11.73 -1.43
CA THR A 183 -18.44 11.45 -1.37
C THR A 183 -18.74 10.23 -2.22
N ILE A 184 -19.57 9.34 -1.69
CA ILE A 184 -20.06 8.13 -2.36
C ILE A 184 -21.58 8.26 -2.46
N TRP A 185 -22.08 8.23 -3.68
CA TRP A 185 -23.51 8.33 -3.99
C TRP A 185 -24.03 6.95 -4.35
N PHE A 186 -25.18 6.59 -3.82
CA PHE A 186 -25.87 5.36 -4.15
C PHE A 186 -27.36 5.54 -3.91
N PHE A 187 -28.17 4.58 -4.34
CA PHE A 187 -29.62 4.63 -4.19
C PHE A 187 -30.09 3.42 -3.41
N ARG A 188 -31.26 3.56 -2.78
CA ARG A 188 -31.96 2.40 -2.24
C ARG A 188 -32.29 1.48 -3.41
N ARG A 189 -31.91 0.21 -3.31
CA ARG A 189 -32.42 -0.79 -4.24
C ARG A 189 -33.93 -0.90 -4.03
N VAL A 190 -34.69 -0.58 -5.06
CA VAL A 190 -36.11 -0.91 -5.12
C VAL A 190 -36.14 -2.34 -5.64
N ASP A 191 -36.67 -3.27 -4.86
CA ASP A 191 -36.91 -4.61 -5.37
C ASP A 191 -38.02 -4.49 -6.42
N ASP A 192 -37.68 -4.63 -7.70
CA ASP A 192 -38.65 -4.80 -8.79
C ASP A 192 -39.29 -6.19 -8.66
N GLY A 193 -40.17 -6.34 -7.67
CA GLY A 193 -41.30 -7.26 -7.67
C GLY A 193 -41.09 -8.68 -8.20
N ARG A 194 -40.02 -9.38 -7.81
CA ARG A 194 -40.05 -10.86 -7.82
C ARG A 194 -40.43 -11.33 -6.43
N LEU A 195 -41.74 -11.55 -6.29
CA LEU A 195 -42.39 -12.26 -5.21
C LEU A 195 -41.59 -13.52 -4.83
N LEU A 196 -41.18 -13.61 -3.57
CA LEU A 196 -41.10 -14.90 -2.89
C LEU A 196 -42.44 -15.07 -2.18
N GLU A 197 -43.27 -15.89 -2.84
CA GLU A 197 -44.61 -16.39 -2.48
C GLU A 197 -45.72 -15.36 -2.19
#